data_AF-A0A8C6VMT5-F1
#
_entry.id   AF-A0A8C6VMT5-F1
#
_cell.length_a   1.000
_cell.length_b   1.000
_cell.length_c   1.000
_cell.angle_alpha   90.00
_cell.angle_beta   90.00
_cell.angle_gamma   90.00
#
_symmetry.space_group_name_H-M   'P 1'
#
loop_
_entity.id
_entity.type
_entity.pdbx_description
1 polymer ?
#
loop_
_entity_poly.entity_id
_entity_poly.type
_entity_poly.pdbx_seq_one_letter_code
_entity_poly.pdbx_strand_id
1 'polypeptide(L)'
;MAYQQLLRDWNKGVLALEKGNLDAALDIFRGIKNPPSKINFNIGCLYLQQGNLDQALEAFDQTLSKDNCLAVGFFQRSYVHFQLGR
;
A
#
# COMPACT_ATOMS: atom_id res chain seq x y z
N MET A 1 -1.43 19.97 12.12
CA MET A 1 -0.07 19.90 11.52
C MET A 1 0.18 18.53 10.86
N ALA A 2 0.50 17.44 11.58
CA ALA A 2 0.87 16.15 10.96
C ALA A 2 -0.28 15.40 10.24
N TYR A 3 -1.50 15.40 10.81
CA TYR A 3 -2.66 14.72 10.21
C TYR A 3 -3.13 15.38 8.90
N GLN A 4 -3.07 16.71 8.81
CA GLN A 4 -3.37 17.44 7.57
C GLN A 4 -2.36 17.13 6.47
N GLN A 5 -1.07 16.98 6.84
CA GLN A 5 -0.04 16.57 5.89
C GLN A 5 -0.28 15.14 5.39
N LEU A 6 -0.60 14.21 6.29
CA LEU A 6 -0.98 12.84 5.92
C LEU A 6 -2.15 12.83 4.92
N LEU A 7 -3.24 13.56 5.20
CA LEU A 7 -4.39 13.62 4.29
C LEU A 7 -4.02 14.23 2.93
N ARG A 8 -3.19 15.28 2.94
CA ARG A 8 -2.73 15.93 1.70
C ARG A 8 -1.89 14.98 0.86
N ASP A 9 -0.93 14.28 1.47
CA ASP A 9 -0.04 13.38 0.76
C ASP A 9 -0.78 12.10 0.33
N TRP A 10 -1.74 11.61 1.13
CA TRP A 10 -2.65 10.55 0.70
C TRP A 10 -3.45 10.98 -0.54
N ASN A 11 -4.08 12.16 -0.51
CA ASN A 11 -4.85 12.67 -1.65
C ASN A 11 -3.99 12.83 -2.90
N LYS A 12 -2.76 13.33 -2.78
CA LYS A 12 -1.81 13.40 -3.91
C LYS A 12 -1.48 12.03 -4.50
N GLY A 13 -1.26 11.03 -3.65
CA GLY A 13 -0.99 9.66 -4.11
C GLY A 13 -2.17 9.05 -4.86
N VAL A 14 -3.40 9.29 -4.37
CA VAL A 14 -4.63 8.86 -5.07
C VAL A 14 -4.80 9.58 -6.40
N LEU A 15 -4.56 10.89 -6.46
CA LEU A 15 -4.59 11.64 -7.73
C LEU A 15 -3.52 11.18 -8.71
N ALA A 16 -2.36 10.69 -8.23
CA ALA A 16 -1.34 10.10 -9.10
C ALA A 16 -1.79 8.75 -9.66
N LEU A 17 -2.45 7.92 -8.84
CA LEU A 17 -3.08 6.67 -9.27
C LEU A 17 -4.14 6.88 -10.34
N GLU A 18 -5.03 7.87 -10.17
CA GLU A 18 -6.08 8.21 -11.14
C GLU A 18 -5.50 8.63 -12.50
N LYS A 19 -4.30 9.19 -12.51
CA LYS A 19 -3.56 9.56 -13.72
C LYS A 19 -2.79 8.39 -14.34
N GLY A 20 -2.83 7.21 -13.73
CA GLY A 20 -2.07 6.03 -14.16
C GLY A 20 -0.59 6.05 -13.78
N ASN A 21 -0.14 7.03 -12.99
CA ASN A 21 1.26 7.18 -12.61
C ASN A 21 1.56 6.37 -11.34
N LEU A 22 1.74 5.05 -11.50
CA LEU A 22 1.96 4.12 -10.38
C LEU A 22 3.23 4.44 -9.58
N ASP A 23 4.33 4.74 -10.27
CA ASP A 23 5.62 5.03 -9.61
C ASP A 23 5.54 6.31 -8.77
N ALA A 24 4.93 7.37 -9.32
CA ALA A 24 4.73 8.62 -8.60
C ALA A 24 3.83 8.42 -7.36
N ALA A 25 2.77 7.60 -7.48
CA ALA A 25 1.91 7.28 -6.35
C ALA A 25 2.68 6.51 -5.26
N LEU A 26 3.51 5.54 -5.67
CA LEU A 26 4.35 4.76 -4.76
C LEU A 26 5.34 5.65 -4.01
N ASP A 27 6.02 6.55 -4.69
CA ASP A 27 6.96 7.50 -4.08
C ASP A 27 6.27 8.40 -3.06
N ILE A 28 5.08 8.91 -3.40
CA ILE A 28 4.29 9.75 -2.50
C ILE A 28 3.91 8.96 -1.23
N PHE A 29 3.41 7.74 -1.37
CA PHE A 29 3.00 6.94 -0.22
C PHE A 29 4.19 6.49 0.64
N ARG A 30 5.32 6.13 0.04
CA ARG A 30 6.56 5.79 0.77
C ARG A 30 7.15 6.98 1.51
N GLY A 31 6.89 8.20 1.05
CA GLY A 31 7.28 9.44 1.73
C GLY A 31 6.51 9.74 3.03
N ILE A 32 5.38 9.05 3.27
CA ILE A 32 4.57 9.25 4.48
C ILE A 32 5.25 8.57 5.67
N LYS A 33 5.70 9.36 6.64
CA LYS A 33 6.29 8.85 7.88
C LYS A 33 5.24 8.17 8.76
N ASN A 34 5.57 7.01 9.33
CA ASN A 34 4.67 6.19 10.16
C ASN A 34 3.29 5.99 9.51
N PRO A 35 3.25 5.39 8.30
CA PRO A 35 2.02 5.29 7.50
C PRO A 35 0.93 4.48 8.24
N PRO A 36 -0.33 4.92 8.26
CA PRO A 36 -1.44 4.08 8.73
C PRO A 36 -1.55 2.77 7.94
N SER A 37 -2.25 1.77 8.48
CA SER A 37 -2.50 0.48 7.81
C SER A 37 -2.98 0.67 6.37
N LYS A 38 -3.93 1.59 6.14
CA LYS A 38 -4.48 1.90 4.81
C LYS A 38 -3.45 2.42 3.80
N ILE A 39 -2.42 3.14 4.25
CA ILE A 39 -1.35 3.60 3.35
C ILE A 39 -0.44 2.43 2.97
N ASN A 40 -0.08 1.58 3.92
CA ASN A 40 0.67 0.35 3.64
C ASN A 40 -0.11 -0.58 2.70
N PHE A 41 -1.42 -0.65 2.84
CA PHE A 41 -2.29 -1.40 1.94
C PHE A 41 -2.21 -0.88 0.50
N ASN A 42 -2.26 0.44 0.32
CA ASN A 42 -2.11 1.06 -1.00
C ASN A 42 -0.73 0.80 -1.62
N ILE A 43 0.34 0.84 -0.81
CA ILE A 43 1.69 0.48 -1.24
C ILE A 43 1.74 -0.99 -1.71
N GLY A 44 1.12 -1.90 -0.97
CA GLY A 44 1.04 -3.31 -1.35
C GLY A 44 0.30 -3.53 -2.67
N CYS A 45 -0.83 -2.85 -2.87
CA CYS A 45 -1.58 -2.89 -4.13
C CYS A 45 -0.77 -2.34 -5.31
N LEU A 46 0.00 -1.27 -5.09
CA LEU A 46 0.88 -0.70 -6.11
C LEU A 46 1.98 -1.68 -6.53
N TYR A 47 2.66 -2.30 -5.56
CA TYR A 47 3.67 -3.32 -5.85
C TYR A 47 3.07 -4.54 -6.54
N LEU A 48 1.87 -4.96 -6.14
CA LEU A 48 1.14 -6.04 -6.79
C LEU A 48 0.86 -5.72 -8.27
N GLN A 49 0.41 -4.49 -8.55
CA GLN A 49 0.13 -4.03 -9.91
C GLN A 49 1.41 -3.92 -10.78
N GLN A 50 2.56 -3.65 -10.16
CA GLN A 50 3.87 -3.67 -10.83
C GLN A 50 4.46 -5.08 -10.98
N GLY A 51 3.84 -6.12 -10.39
CA GLY A 51 4.36 -7.48 -10.37
C GLY A 51 5.46 -7.73 -9.34
N ASN A 52 5.73 -6.76 -8.45
CA ASN A 52 6.74 -6.83 -7.40
C ASN A 52 6.20 -7.59 -6.18
N LEU A 53 6.01 -8.90 -6.32
CA LEU A 53 5.27 -9.74 -5.35
C LEU A 53 5.89 -9.77 -3.95
N ASP A 54 7.21 -9.88 -3.81
CA ASP A 54 7.84 -9.89 -2.47
C ASP A 54 7.66 -8.56 -1.74
N GLN A 55 7.75 -7.43 -2.44
CA GLN A 55 7.50 -6.10 -1.86
C GLN A 55 6.03 -5.87 -1.53
N ALA A 56 5.13 -6.42 -2.36
CA ALA A 56 3.70 -6.41 -2.07
C ALA A 56 3.39 -7.19 -0.78
N LEU A 57 4.02 -8.36 -0.62
CA LEU A 57 3.86 -9.19 0.57
C LEU A 57 4.31 -8.46 1.83
N GLU A 58 5.50 -7.85 1.80
CA GLU A 58 6.03 -7.06 2.92
C GLU A 58 5.09 -5.91 3.30
N ALA A 59 4.55 -5.19 2.32
CA ALA A 59 3.60 -4.11 2.57
C ALA A 59 2.27 -4.60 3.17
N PHE A 60 1.78 -5.78 2.76
CA PHE A 60 0.59 -6.39 3.37
C PHE A 60 0.86 -6.91 4.78
N ASP A 61 2.04 -7.46 5.06
CA ASP A 61 2.45 -7.81 6.42
C ASP A 61 2.46 -6.57 7.34
N GLN A 62 3.05 -5.47 6.86
CA GLN A 62 3.03 -4.20 7.60
C GLN A 62 1.60 -3.64 7.77
N THR A 63 0.71 -3.88 6.83
CA THR A 63 -0.71 -3.50 6.94
C THR A 63 -1.38 -4.25 8.09
N LEU A 64 -1.24 -5.58 8.11
CA LEU A 64 -1.88 -6.46 9.09
C LEU A 64 -1.26 -6.36 10.48
N SER A 65 0.02 -5.97 10.57
CA SER A 65 0.67 -5.66 11.85
C SER A 65 0.04 -4.46 12.57
N LYS A 66 -0.57 -3.53 11.81
CA LYS A 66 -1.22 -2.32 12.34
C LYS A 66 -2.73 -2.46 12.46
N ASP A 67 -3.34 -3.28 11.60
CA ASP A 67 -4.77 -3.54 11.57
C ASP A 67 -5.03 -5.01 11.27
N ASN A 68 -5.11 -5.80 12.34
CA ASN A 68 -5.36 -7.24 12.30
C ASN A 68 -6.83 -7.60 12.00
N CYS A 69 -7.71 -6.60 11.87
CA CYS A 69 -9.11 -6.78 11.53
C CYS A 69 -9.40 -6.43 10.06
N LEU A 70 -8.40 -5.98 9.30
CA LEU A 70 -8.55 -5.63 7.89
C LEU A 70 -8.66 -6.89 7.02
N ALA A 71 -9.88 -7.40 6.87
CA ALA A 71 -10.17 -8.62 6.09
C ALA A 71 -9.61 -8.56 4.66
N VAL A 72 -9.71 -7.41 3.99
CA VAL A 72 -9.17 -7.22 2.64
C VAL A 72 -7.64 -7.33 2.59
N GLY A 73 -6.93 -6.99 3.68
CA GLY A 73 -5.49 -7.15 3.79
C GLY A 73 -5.09 -8.63 3.77
N PHE A 74 -5.81 -9.48 4.51
CA PHE A 74 -5.59 -10.93 4.47
C PHE A 74 -5.88 -11.50 3.08
N PHE A 75 -6.97 -11.07 2.44
CA PHE A 75 -7.31 -11.52 1.09
C PHE A 75 -6.20 -11.19 0.08
N GLN A 76 -5.73 -9.94 0.06
CA GLN A 76 -4.67 -9.53 -0.86
C GLN A 76 -3.34 -10.24 -0.57
N ARG A 77 -2.97 -10.39 0.70
CA ARG A 77 -1.78 -11.14 1.11
C ARG A 77 -1.83 -12.59 0.65
N SER A 78 -2.96 -13.27 0.84
CA SER A 78 -3.18 -14.64 0.36
C SER A 78 -3.11 -14.73 -1.17
N TYR A 79 -3.61 -13.73 -1.89
CA TYR A 79 -3.47 -13.65 -3.34
C TYR A 79 -2.00 -13.54 -3.77
N VAL A 80 -1.19 -12.73 -3.07
CA VAL A 80 0.26 -12.63 -3.34
C VAL A 80 0.96 -13.96 -3.09
N HIS A 81 0.64 -14.64 -2.00
CA HIS A 81 1.15 -15.99 -1.70
C HIS A 81 0.82 -16.98 -2.82
N PHE A 82 -0.44 -16.99 -3.27
CA PHE A 82 -0.87 -17.80 -4.41
C PHE A 82 -0.07 -17.50 -5.68
N GLN A 83 0.18 -16.22 -5.99
CA GLN A 83 1.01 -15.84 -7.14
C GLN A 83 2.49 -16.22 -7.00
N LEU A 84 3.02 -16.20 -5.78
CA LEU A 84 4.39 -16.66 -5.46
C LEU A 84 4.52 -18.19 -5.44
N GLY A 85 3.41 -18.93 -5.48
CA GLY A 85 3.40 -20.40 -5.36
C GLY A 85 3.76 -20.89 -3.95
N ARG A 86 3.42 -20.11 -2.92
CA ARG A 86 3.70 -20.42 -1.50
C ARG A 86 2.43 -20.46 -0.67
#